data_AF-A0A7I8EFN8-F1
#
_entry.id   AF-A0A7I8EFN8-F1
#
_cell.length_a   1.000
_cell.length_b   1.000
_cell.length_c   1.000
_cell.angle_alpha   90.00
_cell.angle_beta   90.00
_cell.angle_gamma   90.00
#
_symmetry.space_group_name_H-M   'P 1'
#
loop_
_entity.id
_entity.type
_entity.pdbx_description
1 polymer ?
#
loop_
_entity_poly.entity_id
_entity_poly.type
_entity_poly.pdbx_seq_one_letter_code
_entity_poly.pdbx_strand_id
1 'polypeptide(L)'
;MLAYVFWHQRESKVAREEYQQKLIAYHQVLQQRQPQGFLCSFVLTSPSVPWMTERSEVYEDWYVVENSAALDPLDEAAVTGICREPHNQVARLADNGTGGLYRLKDATIDPTQLANLRNATWFNKPAGMSYNELYEILHASRNKRTQQPDILWQRQMTMGPALEFCLHASDGYVLPAELKSVQLAAQPIFYM
;
A
#
# COMPACT_ATOMS: atom_id res chain seq x y z
N MET A 1 13.35 4.42 2.84
CA MET A 1 12.41 3.36 2.43
C MET A 1 11.50 3.87 1.32
N LEU A 2 11.18 2.97 0.39
CA LEU A 2 10.17 3.11 -0.65
C LEU A 2 9.17 1.96 -0.51
N ALA A 3 7.98 2.10 -1.09
CA ALA A 3 7.06 1.02 -1.32
C ALA A 3 6.62 1.03 -2.79
N TYR A 4 6.78 -0.09 -3.47
CA TYR A 4 5.98 -0.36 -4.65
C TYR A 4 4.60 -0.82 -4.18
N VAL A 5 3.55 -0.17 -4.68
CA VAL A 5 2.16 -0.47 -4.34
C VAL A 5 1.50 -1.01 -5.59
N PHE A 6 0.99 -2.22 -5.51
CA PHE A 6 0.25 -2.85 -6.60
C PHE A 6 -1.22 -2.97 -6.21
N TRP A 7 -2.08 -2.21 -6.88
CA TRP A 7 -3.53 -2.36 -6.77
C TRP A 7 -4.01 -3.35 -7.80
N HIS A 8 -4.75 -4.34 -7.37
CA HIS A 8 -5.28 -5.36 -8.27
C HIS A 8 -6.64 -5.88 -7.84
N GLN A 9 -7.31 -6.51 -8.78
CA GLN A 9 -8.63 -7.09 -8.61
C GLN A 9 -8.58 -8.57 -8.97
N ARG A 10 -9.30 -9.38 -8.20
CA ARG A 10 -9.57 -10.78 -8.58
C ARG A 10 -10.55 -10.83 -9.75
N GLU A 11 -10.44 -11.84 -10.60
CA GLU A 11 -11.48 -12.15 -11.57
C GLU A 11 -12.82 -12.36 -10.85
N SER A 12 -13.91 -11.82 -11.40
CA SER A 12 -15.23 -11.79 -10.75
C SER A 12 -15.78 -13.17 -10.37
N LYS A 13 -15.47 -14.20 -11.17
CA LYS A 13 -15.86 -15.61 -10.95
C LYS A 13 -15.01 -16.34 -9.91
N VAL A 14 -13.86 -15.80 -9.52
CA VAL A 14 -12.95 -16.44 -8.55
C VAL A 14 -13.45 -16.15 -7.14
N ALA A 15 -13.54 -17.19 -6.32
CA ALA A 15 -13.93 -17.05 -4.92
C ALA A 15 -12.91 -16.20 -4.16
N ARG A 16 -13.41 -15.30 -3.31
CA ARG A 16 -12.57 -14.39 -2.52
C ARG A 16 -11.55 -15.15 -1.67
N GLU A 17 -11.99 -16.21 -0.99
CA GLU A 17 -11.17 -17.01 -0.10
C GLU A 17 -10.05 -17.73 -0.85
N GLU A 18 -10.34 -18.28 -2.04
CA GLU A 18 -9.34 -18.93 -2.89
C GLU A 18 -8.26 -17.92 -3.32
N TYR A 19 -8.69 -16.74 -3.75
CA TYR A 19 -7.79 -15.67 -4.17
C TYR A 19 -6.87 -15.23 -3.03
N GLN A 20 -7.45 -14.92 -1.86
CA GLN A 20 -6.73 -14.47 -0.68
C GLN A 20 -5.75 -15.52 -0.17
N GLN A 21 -6.12 -16.80 -0.16
CA GLN A 21 -5.23 -17.88 0.25
C GLN A 21 -3.98 -17.95 -0.63
N LYS A 22 -4.15 -17.85 -1.95
CA LYS A 22 -3.02 -17.88 -2.91
C LYS A 22 -2.16 -16.62 -2.78
N LEU A 23 -2.79 -15.46 -2.61
CA LEU A 23 -2.10 -14.18 -2.43
C LEU A 23 -1.23 -14.19 -1.15
N ILE A 24 -1.81 -14.64 -0.03
CA ILE A 24 -1.07 -14.82 1.23
C ILE A 24 0.09 -15.80 1.06
N ALA A 25 -0.15 -16.95 0.40
CA ALA A 25 0.90 -17.94 0.16
C ALA A 25 2.05 -17.37 -0.70
N TYR A 26 1.74 -16.56 -1.71
CA TYR A 26 2.76 -15.86 -2.50
C TYR A 26 3.60 -14.92 -1.63
N HIS A 27 2.97 -14.06 -0.83
CA HIS A 27 3.68 -13.12 0.04
C HIS A 27 4.54 -13.82 1.10
N GLN A 28 4.08 -14.95 1.65
CA GLN A 28 4.89 -15.79 2.55
C GLN A 28 6.15 -16.31 1.86
N VAL A 29 6.05 -16.77 0.61
CA VAL A 29 7.19 -17.25 -0.16
C VAL A 29 8.14 -16.11 -0.54
N LEU A 30 7.61 -14.93 -0.88
CA LEU A 30 8.43 -13.75 -1.13
C LEU A 30 9.22 -13.33 0.14
N GLN A 31 8.58 -13.39 1.30
CA GLN A 31 9.22 -13.13 2.59
C GLN A 31 10.35 -14.12 2.88
N GLN A 32 10.18 -15.40 2.51
CA GLN A 32 11.24 -16.40 2.62
C GLN A 32 12.38 -16.17 1.64
N ARG A 33 12.08 -15.64 0.44
CA ARG A 33 13.08 -15.38 -0.59
C ARG A 33 14.04 -14.25 -0.22
N GLN A 34 13.58 -13.26 0.55
CA GLN A 34 14.33 -12.07 0.97
C GLN A 34 15.20 -11.47 -0.15
N PRO A 35 14.61 -10.96 -1.24
CA PRO A 35 15.35 -10.28 -2.29
C PRO A 35 16.23 -9.15 -1.72
N GLN A 36 17.36 -8.85 -2.37
CA GLN A 36 18.26 -7.81 -1.87
C GLN A 36 17.54 -6.46 -1.71
N GLY A 37 17.58 -5.91 -0.50
CA GLY A 37 16.96 -4.63 -0.16
C GLY A 37 15.44 -4.66 0.01
N PHE A 38 14.80 -5.83 -0.09
CA PHE A 38 13.42 -6.05 0.34
C PHE A 38 13.34 -6.11 1.86
N LEU A 39 12.42 -5.34 2.44
CA LEU A 39 12.28 -5.22 3.90
C LEU A 39 11.09 -6.02 4.42
N CYS A 40 9.92 -5.82 3.83
CA CYS A 40 8.69 -6.48 4.23
C CYS A 40 7.62 -6.32 3.15
N SER A 41 6.52 -7.06 3.30
CA SER A 41 5.31 -6.78 2.53
C SER A 41 4.05 -6.93 3.35
N PHE A 42 3.02 -6.17 2.99
CA PHE A 42 1.70 -6.29 3.57
C PHE A 42 0.64 -6.13 2.50
N VAL A 43 -0.51 -6.77 2.74
CA VAL A 43 -1.64 -6.77 1.82
C VAL A 43 -2.85 -6.22 2.53
N LEU A 44 -3.45 -5.19 1.94
CA LEU A 44 -4.71 -4.61 2.38
C LEU A 44 -5.83 -4.99 1.42
N THR A 45 -7.06 -5.01 1.92
CA THR A 45 -8.26 -5.03 1.09
C THR A 45 -9.12 -3.81 1.34
N SER A 46 -9.65 -3.26 0.25
CA SER A 46 -10.52 -2.09 0.21
C SER A 46 -11.75 -2.40 -0.67
N PRO A 47 -12.98 -2.00 -0.32
CA PRO A 47 -14.17 -2.31 -1.11
C PRO A 47 -14.12 -1.78 -2.55
N SER A 48 -13.45 -0.65 -2.78
CA SER A 48 -13.10 -0.09 -4.09
C SER A 48 -12.13 1.07 -3.89
N VAL A 49 -11.46 1.50 -4.95
CA VAL A 49 -10.60 2.70 -4.94
C VAL A 49 -10.92 3.61 -6.16
N PRO A 50 -10.77 4.94 -6.07
CA PRO A 50 -11.15 5.85 -7.16
C PRO A 50 -10.33 5.75 -8.45
N TRP A 51 -9.12 5.18 -8.39
CA TRP A 51 -8.20 5.06 -9.53
C TRP A 51 -8.25 3.71 -10.23
N MET A 52 -9.13 2.80 -9.79
CA MET A 52 -9.46 1.58 -10.50
C MET A 52 -10.79 1.77 -11.24
N THR A 53 -10.89 1.24 -12.46
CA THR A 53 -12.04 1.42 -13.34
C THR A 53 -13.30 0.75 -12.80
N GLU A 54 -13.14 -0.46 -12.25
CA GLU A 54 -14.26 -1.20 -11.66
C GLU A 54 -14.43 -0.87 -10.18
N ARG A 55 -15.67 -0.62 -9.76
CA ARG A 55 -16.04 -0.45 -8.35
C ARG A 55 -16.23 -1.82 -7.68
N SER A 56 -15.17 -2.61 -7.66
CA SER A 56 -15.11 -3.92 -7.01
C SER A 56 -13.98 -3.95 -5.97
N GLU A 57 -13.97 -5.01 -5.15
CA GLU A 57 -12.96 -5.23 -4.11
C GLU A 57 -11.54 -5.16 -4.70
N VAL A 58 -10.70 -4.31 -4.10
CA VAL A 58 -9.32 -4.09 -4.49
C VAL A 58 -8.40 -4.63 -3.42
N TYR A 59 -7.34 -5.28 -3.86
CA TYR A 59 -6.19 -5.67 -3.04
C TYR A 59 -5.07 -4.68 -3.27
N GLU A 60 -4.37 -4.31 -2.20
CA GLU A 60 -3.22 -3.43 -2.22
C GLU A 60 -2.02 -4.18 -1.67
N ASP A 61 -1.10 -4.58 -2.55
CA ASP A 61 0.15 -5.20 -2.14
C ASP A 61 1.21 -4.10 -1.98
N TRP A 62 1.69 -3.93 -0.76
CA TRP A 62 2.73 -2.96 -0.43
C TRP A 62 4.06 -3.69 -0.24
N TYR A 63 4.98 -3.52 -1.18
CA TYR A 63 6.32 -4.09 -1.15
C TYR A 63 7.32 -3.04 -0.68
N VAL A 64 7.72 -3.11 0.60
CA VAL A 64 8.60 -2.12 1.20
C VAL A 64 10.06 -2.49 0.93
N VAL A 65 10.82 -1.53 0.41
CA VAL A 65 12.23 -1.68 0.06
C VAL A 65 13.06 -0.54 0.65
N GLU A 66 14.36 -0.77 0.80
CA GLU A 66 15.29 0.21 1.35
C GLU A 66 15.30 1.52 0.53
N ASN A 67 15.45 1.37 -0.78
CA ASN A 67 15.62 2.45 -1.75
C ASN A 67 15.31 1.96 -3.18
N SER A 68 15.47 2.82 -4.19
CA SER A 68 15.10 2.51 -5.57
C SER A 68 15.97 1.44 -6.22
N ALA A 69 17.21 1.24 -5.77
CA ALA A 69 18.09 0.20 -6.32
C ALA A 69 17.64 -1.23 -5.96
N ALA A 70 16.77 -1.36 -4.96
CA ALA A 70 16.17 -2.64 -4.58
C ALA A 70 14.95 -3.03 -5.43
N LEU A 71 14.50 -2.17 -6.35
CA LEU A 71 13.35 -2.47 -7.21
C LEU A 71 13.67 -3.54 -8.25
N ASP A 72 14.82 -3.48 -8.93
CA ASP A 72 15.18 -4.49 -9.94
C ASP A 72 15.37 -5.90 -9.32
N PRO A 73 16.09 -6.07 -8.19
CA PRO A 73 16.17 -7.37 -7.52
C PRO A 73 14.80 -7.88 -7.06
N LEU A 74 13.91 -6.99 -6.60
CA LEU A 74 12.55 -7.36 -6.21
C LEU A 74 11.73 -7.84 -7.41
N ASP A 75 11.74 -7.11 -8.52
CA ASP A 75 10.97 -7.43 -9.73
C ASP A 75 11.38 -8.80 -10.29
N GLU A 76 12.68 -9.05 -10.42
CA GLU A 76 13.19 -10.35 -10.86
C GLU A 76 12.81 -11.45 -9.86
N ALA A 77 12.98 -11.18 -8.56
CA ALA A 77 12.73 -12.17 -7.53
C ALA A 77 11.24 -12.46 -7.29
N ALA A 78 10.35 -11.54 -7.62
CA ALA A 78 8.92 -11.71 -7.47
C ALA A 78 8.36 -12.82 -8.38
N VAL A 79 9.00 -13.10 -9.52
CA VAL A 79 8.44 -13.97 -10.57
C VAL A 79 9.31 -15.19 -10.94
N THR A 80 10.50 -15.31 -10.36
CA THR A 80 11.44 -16.41 -10.64
C THR A 80 11.55 -17.40 -9.47
N GLY A 81 12.44 -18.40 -9.56
CA GLY A 81 12.82 -19.26 -8.43
C GLY A 81 11.65 -19.88 -7.66
N ILE A 82 11.71 -19.82 -6.32
CA ILE A 82 10.65 -20.33 -5.43
C ILE A 82 9.34 -19.51 -5.53
N CYS A 83 9.41 -18.24 -5.96
CA CYS A 83 8.24 -17.37 -6.10
C CYS A 83 7.45 -17.63 -7.39
N ARG A 84 8.06 -18.24 -8.41
CA ARG A 84 7.46 -18.38 -9.75
C ARG A 84 6.08 -19.02 -9.73
N GLU A 85 5.95 -20.20 -9.13
CA GLU A 85 4.65 -20.90 -9.14
C GLU A 85 3.60 -20.24 -8.23
N PRO A 86 3.91 -19.85 -6.97
CA PRO A 86 2.99 -19.07 -6.16
C PRO A 86 2.51 -17.78 -6.84
N HIS A 87 3.42 -17.03 -7.49
CA HIS A 87 3.08 -15.85 -8.28
C HIS A 87 2.09 -16.22 -9.40
N ASN A 88 2.42 -17.22 -10.23
CA ASN A 88 1.58 -17.64 -11.34
C ASN A 88 0.18 -18.09 -10.88
N GLN A 89 0.07 -18.72 -9.71
CA GLN A 89 -1.23 -19.14 -9.17
C GLN A 89 -2.15 -17.96 -8.85
N VAL A 90 -1.60 -16.85 -8.36
CA VAL A 90 -2.39 -15.62 -8.08
C VAL A 90 -2.63 -14.84 -9.36
N ALA A 91 -1.61 -14.68 -10.20
CA ALA A 91 -1.69 -13.92 -11.45
C ALA A 91 -2.72 -14.49 -12.42
N ARG A 92 -2.90 -15.82 -12.48
CA ARG A 92 -3.94 -16.49 -13.28
C ARG A 92 -5.38 -16.24 -12.81
N LEU A 93 -5.55 -15.66 -11.62
CA LEU A 93 -6.85 -15.38 -11.01
C LEU A 93 -7.09 -13.87 -10.86
N ALA A 94 -6.12 -13.04 -11.24
CA ALA A 94 -6.21 -11.59 -11.22
C ALA A 94 -6.72 -11.08 -12.57
N ASP A 95 -7.41 -9.96 -12.56
CA ASP A 95 -7.96 -9.31 -13.75
C ASP A 95 -7.25 -7.97 -14.02
N ASN A 96 -7.69 -6.91 -13.36
CA ASN A 96 -7.09 -5.58 -13.51
C ASN A 96 -5.97 -5.37 -12.50
N GLY A 97 -4.92 -4.65 -12.91
CA GLY A 97 -3.80 -4.30 -12.06
C GLY A 97 -3.16 -2.97 -12.46
N THR A 98 -2.73 -2.18 -11.47
CA THR A 98 -1.95 -0.96 -11.67
C THR A 98 -1.01 -0.72 -10.50
N GLY A 99 0.09 0.00 -10.74
CA GLY A 99 1.16 0.17 -9.76
C GLY A 99 1.50 1.63 -9.49
N GLY A 100 2.06 1.90 -8.32
CA GLY A 100 2.59 3.20 -7.94
C GLY A 100 3.80 3.07 -7.03
N LEU A 101 4.61 4.14 -6.96
CA LEU A 101 5.81 4.17 -6.12
C LEU A 101 5.68 5.24 -5.05
N TYR A 102 5.84 4.86 -3.79
CA TYR A 102 5.64 5.73 -2.63
C TYR A 102 6.88 5.75 -1.74
N ARG A 103 7.12 6.90 -1.10
CA ARG A 103 8.16 7.10 -0.11
C ARG A 103 7.53 7.20 1.26
N LEU A 104 8.06 6.42 2.20
CA LEU A 104 7.74 6.56 3.61
C LEU A 104 8.25 7.93 4.09
N LYS A 105 7.38 8.70 4.75
CA LYS A 105 7.70 10.00 5.35
C LYS A 105 8.02 9.91 6.84
N ASP A 106 7.60 8.83 7.49
CA ASP A 106 8.00 8.51 8.86
C ASP A 106 9.36 7.80 8.91
N ALA A 107 9.93 7.67 10.10
CA ALA A 107 11.27 7.10 10.28
C ALA A 107 11.32 5.59 9.96
N THR A 108 10.32 4.84 10.42
CA THR A 108 10.21 3.38 10.29
C THR A 108 8.75 2.94 10.26
N ILE A 109 8.50 1.70 9.84
CA ILE A 109 7.20 1.03 9.94
C ILE A 109 7.30 -0.01 11.05
N ASP A 110 6.42 0.06 12.03
CA ASP A 110 6.29 -0.96 13.07
C ASP A 110 5.27 -2.03 12.61
N PRO A 111 5.62 -3.33 12.63
CA PRO A 111 4.68 -4.41 12.30
C PRO A 111 3.37 -4.38 13.11
N THR A 112 3.41 -3.89 14.36
CA THR A 112 2.21 -3.75 15.19
C THR A 112 1.25 -2.67 14.67
N GLN A 113 1.77 -1.64 14.00
CA GLN A 113 0.94 -0.65 13.31
C GLN A 113 0.23 -1.28 12.11
N LEU A 114 0.95 -2.09 11.32
CA LEU A 114 0.39 -2.77 10.14
C LEU A 114 -0.81 -3.66 10.51
N ALA A 115 -0.70 -4.44 11.58
CA ALA A 115 -1.77 -5.29 12.08
C ALA A 115 -3.05 -4.52 12.48
N ASN A 116 -2.87 -3.28 12.93
CA ASN A 116 -3.95 -2.43 13.45
C ASN A 116 -4.53 -1.48 12.41
N LEU A 117 -4.03 -1.47 11.17
CA LEU A 117 -4.57 -0.60 10.12
C LEU A 117 -6.05 -0.91 9.86
N ARG A 118 -6.87 0.14 9.79
CA ARG A 118 -8.29 0.03 9.43
C ARG A 118 -8.71 1.03 8.37
N ASN A 119 -7.92 2.09 8.18
CA ASN A 119 -8.26 3.16 7.25
C ASN A 119 -7.04 3.62 6.45
N ALA A 120 -7.30 3.99 5.20
CA ALA A 120 -6.38 4.68 4.31
C ALA A 120 -7.01 6.00 3.88
N THR A 121 -6.35 7.11 4.17
CA THR A 121 -6.78 8.45 3.74
C THR A 121 -5.87 8.94 2.62
N TRP A 122 -6.42 9.01 1.42
CA TRP A 122 -5.72 9.42 0.21
C TRP A 122 -6.01 10.88 -0.12
N PHE A 123 -4.99 11.67 -0.45
CA PHE A 123 -5.17 13.09 -0.77
C PHE A 123 -4.06 13.63 -1.66
N ASN A 124 -4.30 14.79 -2.28
CA ASN A 124 -3.28 15.55 -3.00
C ASN A 124 -2.89 16.77 -2.18
N LYS A 125 -1.65 17.24 -2.34
CA LYS A 125 -1.29 18.57 -1.86
C LYS A 125 -2.10 19.62 -2.64
N PRO A 126 -2.75 20.58 -1.98
CA PRO A 126 -3.44 21.67 -2.66
C PRO A 126 -2.51 22.47 -3.61
N ALA A 127 -3.10 23.00 -4.68
CA ALA A 127 -2.40 23.94 -5.55
C ALA A 127 -2.04 25.22 -4.76
N GLY A 128 -0.83 25.74 -4.99
CA GLY A 128 -0.33 26.92 -4.27
C GLY A 128 0.23 26.66 -2.87
N MET A 129 -0.02 25.48 -2.28
CA MET A 129 0.56 25.07 -0.99
C MET A 129 1.97 24.49 -1.20
N SER A 130 2.93 24.89 -0.38
CA SER A 130 4.26 24.29 -0.32
C SER A 130 4.23 22.94 0.43
N TYR A 131 5.25 22.11 0.23
CA TYR A 131 5.37 20.87 0.99
C TYR A 131 5.59 21.11 2.50
N ASN A 132 6.33 22.16 2.85
CA ASN A 132 6.61 22.48 4.25
C ASN A 132 5.33 22.84 5.00
N GLU A 133 4.50 23.71 4.42
CA GLU A 133 3.18 24.06 4.98
C GLU A 133 2.31 22.80 5.15
N LEU A 134 2.27 21.92 4.13
CA LEU A 134 1.54 20.66 4.24
C LEU A 134 2.03 19.81 5.42
N TYR A 135 3.34 19.65 5.56
CA TYR A 135 3.90 18.85 6.66
C TYR A 135 3.62 19.47 8.02
N GLU A 136 3.67 20.80 8.16
CA GLU A 136 3.29 21.48 9.41
C GLU A 136 1.82 21.20 9.79
N ILE A 137 0.91 21.26 8.82
CA ILE A 137 -0.52 20.93 9.01
C ILE A 137 -0.68 19.46 9.44
N LEU A 138 0.01 18.54 8.77
CA LEU A 138 -0.03 17.11 9.10
C LEU A 138 0.56 16.86 10.49
N HIS A 139 1.71 17.43 10.83
CA HIS A 139 2.31 17.28 12.15
C HIS A 139 1.40 17.82 13.26
N ALA A 140 0.81 19.00 13.07
CA ALA A 140 -0.09 19.60 14.05
C ALA A 140 -1.38 18.77 14.26
N SER A 141 -1.89 18.12 13.22
CA SER A 141 -3.07 17.26 13.32
C SER A 141 -2.76 15.88 13.92
N ARG A 142 -1.60 15.32 13.58
CA ARG A 142 -1.09 14.05 14.13
C ARG A 142 -0.75 14.13 15.62
N ASN A 143 -0.10 15.21 16.07
CA ASN A 143 0.30 15.40 17.47
C ASN A 143 -0.89 15.50 18.45
N LYS A 144 -2.10 15.78 17.97
CA LYS A 144 -3.32 15.82 18.79
C LYS A 144 -3.87 14.43 19.09
N ARG A 145 -3.38 13.39 18.41
CA ARG A 145 -3.87 12.03 18.56
C ARG A 145 -3.14 11.32 19.70
N THR A 146 -3.92 10.65 20.55
CA THR A 146 -3.42 9.90 21.71
C THR A 146 -3.25 8.41 21.44
N GLN A 147 -3.55 7.96 20.22
CA GLN A 147 -3.47 6.55 19.78
C GLN A 147 -2.28 6.32 18.82
N GLN A 148 -2.05 5.04 18.51
CA GLN A 148 -0.91 4.50 17.74
C GLN A 148 -0.51 5.38 16.55
N PRO A 149 0.80 5.46 16.23
CA PRO A 149 1.27 6.33 15.16
C PRO A 149 0.73 5.84 13.82
N ASP A 150 0.34 6.79 12.99
CA ASP A 150 -0.05 6.62 11.59
C ASP A 150 1.18 6.55 10.67
N ILE A 151 0.97 6.04 9.45
CA ILE A 151 2.03 5.86 8.45
C ILE A 151 1.72 6.75 7.25
N LEU A 152 2.58 7.73 6.98
CA LEU A 152 2.47 8.68 5.88
C LEU A 152 3.35 8.28 4.71
N TRP A 153 2.73 8.18 3.55
CA TRP A 153 3.34 7.86 2.26
C TRP A 153 3.21 9.02 1.28
N GLN A 154 4.24 9.25 0.47
CA GLN A 154 4.23 10.24 -0.61
C GLN A 154 4.63 9.60 -1.95
N ARG A 155 3.79 9.74 -2.97
CA ARG A 155 4.05 9.27 -4.34
C ARG A 155 5.33 9.88 -4.90
N GLN A 156 6.08 9.10 -5.65
CA GLN A 156 7.36 9.48 -6.24
C GLN A 156 7.23 9.57 -7.76
N MET A 157 7.89 10.56 -8.37
CA MET A 157 8.00 10.70 -9.84
C MET A 157 6.66 10.65 -10.59
N THR A 158 5.56 11.04 -9.93
CA THR A 158 4.19 10.89 -10.45
C THR A 158 3.82 9.46 -10.88
N MET A 159 4.55 8.45 -10.40
CA MET A 159 4.35 7.05 -10.79
C MET A 159 3.11 6.48 -10.10
N GLY A 160 2.13 6.14 -10.91
CA GLY A 160 0.88 5.49 -10.50
C GLY A 160 -0.33 6.42 -10.49
N PRO A 161 -1.54 5.84 -10.58
CA PRO A 161 -2.77 6.58 -10.83
C PRO A 161 -3.43 7.13 -9.55
N ALA A 162 -3.00 6.64 -8.38
CA ALA A 162 -3.52 7.05 -7.08
C ALA A 162 -3.05 8.47 -6.67
N LEU A 163 -3.65 8.98 -5.59
CA LEU A 163 -3.38 10.32 -5.08
C LEU A 163 -1.96 10.46 -4.52
N GLU A 164 -1.48 11.68 -4.40
CA GLU A 164 -0.09 11.98 -4.03
C GLU A 164 0.30 11.45 -2.64
N PHE A 165 -0.62 11.45 -1.68
CA PHE A 165 -0.35 11.00 -0.32
C PHE A 165 -1.34 9.93 0.11
N CYS A 166 -0.85 9.00 0.94
CA CYS A 166 -1.67 8.07 1.71
C CYS A 166 -1.29 8.16 3.18
N LEU A 167 -2.29 8.27 4.04
CA LEU A 167 -2.15 8.16 5.48
C LEU A 167 -2.87 6.89 5.96
N HIS A 168 -2.11 5.91 6.42
CA HIS A 168 -2.64 4.70 7.05
C HIS A 168 -2.80 4.90 8.56
N ALA A 169 -3.96 4.54 9.09
CA ALA A 169 -4.27 4.66 10.52
C ALA A 169 -5.19 3.51 11.01
N SER A 170 -5.24 3.32 12.32
CA SER A 170 -6.10 2.33 12.97
C SER A 170 -7.58 2.73 13.08
N ASP A 171 -7.90 3.99 12.79
CA ASP A 171 -9.21 4.63 12.88
C ASP A 171 -9.35 5.68 11.77
N GLY A 172 -10.52 6.30 11.67
CA GLY A 172 -10.75 7.33 10.66
C GLY A 172 -9.92 8.59 10.93
N TYR A 173 -9.19 9.07 9.93
CA TYR A 173 -8.41 10.31 10.03
C TYR A 173 -9.14 11.46 9.34
N VAL A 174 -9.67 12.41 10.12
CA VAL A 174 -10.25 13.63 9.56
C VAL A 174 -9.14 14.63 9.27
N LEU A 175 -8.76 14.73 7.99
CA LEU A 175 -7.87 15.80 7.54
C LEU A 175 -8.56 17.16 7.65
N PRO A 176 -7.80 18.25 7.85
CA PRO A 176 -8.32 19.62 7.72
C PRO A 176 -9.07 19.82 6.40
N ALA A 177 -10.14 20.63 6.42
CA ALA A 177 -11.07 20.76 5.30
C ALA A 177 -10.42 21.26 3.99
N GLU A 178 -9.30 21.96 4.08
CA GLU A 178 -8.48 22.37 2.93
C GLU A 178 -7.82 21.20 2.17
N LEU A 179 -7.65 20.05 2.83
CA LEU A 179 -7.11 18.83 2.24
C LEU A 179 -8.26 17.93 1.77
N LYS A 180 -8.65 18.11 0.50
CA LYS A 180 -9.60 17.20 -0.16
C LYS A 180 -9.05 15.78 -0.15
N SER A 181 -9.78 14.86 0.45
CA SER A 181 -9.34 13.50 0.68
C SER A 181 -10.42 12.46 0.36
N VAL A 182 -9.95 11.23 0.13
CA VAL A 182 -10.75 10.03 0.01
C VAL A 182 -10.37 9.11 1.16
N GLN A 183 -11.33 8.84 2.04
CA GLN A 183 -11.15 7.86 3.11
C GLN A 183 -11.68 6.51 2.66
N LEU A 184 -10.87 5.48 2.83
CA LEU A 184 -11.19 4.11 2.48
C LEU A 184 -10.99 3.22 3.71
N ALA A 185 -11.90 2.27 3.91
CA ALA A 185 -11.64 1.16 4.80
C ALA A 185 -10.53 0.31 4.20
N ALA A 186 -9.51 0.00 4.99
CA ALA A 186 -8.35 -0.77 4.58
C ALA A 186 -8.11 -1.87 5.62
N GLN A 187 -8.39 -3.12 5.25
CA GLN A 187 -8.26 -4.26 6.16
C GLN A 187 -7.03 -5.10 5.80
N PRO A 188 -6.08 -5.28 6.74
CA PRO A 188 -4.96 -6.18 6.52
C PRO A 188 -5.43 -7.63 6.38
N ILE A 189 -4.93 -8.31 5.35
CA ILE A 189 -5.07 -9.77 5.18
C ILE A 189 -3.71 -10.48 5.27
N PHE A 190 -2.61 -9.73 5.15
CA PHE A 190 -1.25 -10.21 5.35
C PHE A 190 -0.33 -9.07 5.82
N TYR A 191 0.63 -9.37 6.68
CA TYR A 191 1.76 -8.49 7.03
C TYR A 191 2.90 -9.34 7.60
N MET A 192 4.10 -9.22 7.06
CA MET A 192 5.34 -9.81 7.59
C MET A 192 6.57 -9.02 7.15
#